data_AF-A0A0K1PV89-F1
#
_entry.id   AF-A0A0K1PV89-F1
#
_cell.length_a   1.000
_cell.length_b   1.000
_cell.length_c   1.000
_cell.angle_alpha   90.00
_cell.angle_beta   90.00
_cell.angle_gamma   90.00
#
_symmetry.space_group_name_H-M   'P 1'
#
loop_
_entity.id
_entity.type
_entity.pdbx_description
1 polymer ?
#
loop_
_entity_poly.entity_id
_entity_poly.type
_entity_poly.pdbx_seq_one_letter_code
_entity_poly.pdbx_strand_id
1 'polypeptide(L)' 'MSDPSGVIANAYGVPNAYGMLERRTFVIGPDGTIEKVFETVNPTKHVDEVISVL' A
#
# COMPACT_ATOMS: atom_id res chain seq x y z
N MET A 1 1.69 -12.95 5.41
CA MET A 1 1.95 -13.56 4.09
C MET A 1 3.40 -13.29 3.73
N SER A 2 4.08 -14.21 3.07
CA SER A 2 5.46 -14.00 2.59
C SER A 2 5.45 -13.99 1.06
N ASP A 3 6.18 -13.07 0.43
CA ASP A 3 6.35 -12.95 -1.03
C ASP A 3 7.84 -13.10 -1.43
N PRO A 4 8.43 -14.29 -1.26
CA PRO A 4 9.86 -14.50 -1.50
C PRO A 4 10.26 -14.34 -2.98
N SER A 5 9.31 -14.48 -3.91
CA SER A 5 9.52 -14.25 -5.35
C SER A 5 9.31 -12.80 -5.78
N GLY A 6 8.79 -11.93 -4.91
CA GLY A 6 8.48 -10.53 -5.22
C GLY A 6 7.34 -10.34 -6.22
N VAL A 7 6.54 -11.37 -6.52
CA VAL A 7 5.51 -11.31 -7.56
C VAL A 7 4.41 -10.34 -7.17
N ILE A 8 4.03 -10.35 -5.89
CA ILE A 8 2.98 -9.46 -5.37
C ILE A 8 3.53 -8.04 -5.27
N ALA A 9 4.73 -7.87 -4.72
CA ALA A 9 5.35 -6.55 -4.61
C ALA A 9 5.47 -5.84 -5.97
N ASN A 10 5.89 -6.57 -7.02
CA ASN A 10 6.00 -6.05 -8.37
C ASN A 10 4.62 -5.68 -8.97
N ALA A 11 3.62 -6.53 -8.77
CA ALA A 11 2.27 -6.26 -9.28
C ALA A 11 1.65 -4.99 -8.68
N TYR A 12 2.00 -4.67 -7.43
CA TYR A 12 1.53 -3.47 -6.72
C TYR A 12 2.46 -2.26 -6.84
N GLY A 13 3.53 -2.35 -7.64
CA GLY A 13 4.46 -1.22 -7.88
C GLY A 13 5.19 -0.76 -6.61
N VAL A 14 5.44 -1.66 -5.67
CA VAL A 14 6.07 -1.36 -4.37
C VAL A 14 7.60 -1.19 -4.44
N PRO A 15 8.35 -1.89 -5.32
CA PRO A 15 9.80 -1.70 -5.42
C PRO A 15 10.18 -0.29 -5.90
N ASN A 16 11.20 0.30 -5.27
CA ASN A 16 11.79 1.56 -5.70
C ASN A 16 13.02 1.36 -6.60
N ALA A 17 13.53 2.47 -7.15
CA ALA A 17 14.69 2.48 -8.04
C ALA A 17 16.00 1.95 -7.40
N TYR A 18 16.05 1.84 -6.07
CA TYR A 18 17.21 1.32 -5.33
C TYR A 18 17.08 -0.18 -5.00
N GLY A 19 16.04 -0.86 -5.51
CA GLY A 19 15.81 -2.29 -5.24
C GLY A 19 15.25 -2.58 -3.85
N MET A 20 14.73 -1.55 -3.15
CA MET A 20 14.07 -1.69 -1.85
C MET A 20 12.54 -1.65 -2.00
N LEU A 21 11.82 -2.19 -1.03
CA LEU A 21 10.36 -2.11 -0.99
C LEU A 21 9.90 -0.86 -0.24
N GLU A 22 9.02 -0.07 -0.84
CA GLU A 22 8.42 1.09 -0.18
C GLU A 22 7.32 0.67 0.81
N ARG A 23 7.17 1.43 1.89
CA ARG A 23 6.07 1.22 2.84
C ARG A 23 4.81 1.90 2.30
N ARG A 24 3.94 1.11 1.67
CA ARG A 24 2.63 1.56 1.17
C ARG A 24 1.49 0.78 1.83
N THR A 25 0.33 1.41 1.98
CA THR A 25 -0.92 0.75 2.42
C THR A 25 -1.94 0.82 1.29
N PHE A 26 -2.65 -0.28 1.03
CA PHE A 26 -3.68 -0.39 0.02
C PHE A 26 -5.01 -0.77 0.67
N VAL A 27 -6.08 -0.09 0.29
CA VAL A 27 -7.47 -0.48 0.62
C VAL A 27 -8.02 -1.23 -0.59
N ILE A 28 -8.46 -2.46 -0.39
CA ILE A 28 -8.97 -3.34 -1.44
C ILE A 28 -10.46 -3.55 -1.19
N GLY A 29 -11.28 -3.19 -2.17
CA GLY A 29 -12.72 -3.36 -2.14
C GLY A 29 -13.13 -4.85 -2.23
N PRO A 30 -14.41 -5.16 -1.96
CA PRO A 30 -14.91 -6.54 -1.96
C PRO A 30 -14.82 -7.26 -3.32
N ASP A 31 -14.67 -6.49 -4.40
CA ASP A 31 -14.47 -6.97 -5.77
C ASP A 31 -13.00 -7.15 -6.17
N GLY A 32 -12.06 -6.87 -5.25
CA GLY A 32 -10.62 -6.96 -5.49
C GLY A 32 -10.03 -5.73 -6.17
N THR A 33 -10.79 -4.65 -6.34
CA THR A 33 -10.27 -3.39 -6.87
C THR A 33 -9.55 -2.59 -5.79
N ILE A 34 -8.55 -1.80 -6.17
CA ILE A 34 -7.86 -0.90 -5.25
C ILE A 34 -8.70 0.37 -5.12
N GLU A 35 -9.26 0.61 -3.94
CA GLU A 35 -10.07 1.79 -3.64
C GLU A 35 -9.20 2.98 -3.18
N LYS A 36 -8.09 2.71 -2.48
CA LYS A 36 -7.17 3.76 -1.98
C LYS A 36 -5.74 3.25 -1.82
N VAL A 37 -4.77 4.14 -2.06
CA VAL A 37 -3.33 3.90 -1.85
C VAL A 37 -2.77 5.00 -0.95
N PHE A 38 -2.04 4.60 0.09
CA PHE A 38 -1.31 5.50 0.98
C PHE A 38 0.19 5.25 0.82
N GLU A 39 0.89 6.17 0.15
CA GLU A 39 2.31 6.00 -0.21
C GLU A 39 3.27 6.29 0.95
N THR A 40 2.86 7.12 1.91
CA THR A 40 3.61 7.41 3.12
C THR A 40 2.61 7.86 4.17
N VAL A 41 2.27 6.97 5.10
CA VAL A 41 1.41 7.36 6.23
C VAL A 41 2.24 8.28 7.12
N ASN A 42 2.05 9.59 6.99
CA ASN A 42 2.45 10.55 8.00
C ASN A 42 1.36 10.56 9.09
N PRO A 43 1.59 9.94 10.26
CA PRO A 43 0.56 9.81 11.29
C PRO A 43 0.12 11.15 11.88
N THR A 44 0.82 12.26 11.60
CA THR A 44 0.41 13.60 12.04
C THR A 44 -0.51 14.32 11.05
N LYS A 45 -0.63 13.83 9.80
CA LYS A 45 -1.43 14.47 8.73
C LYS A 45 -2.63 13.64 8.25
N HIS A 46 -2.61 12.32 8.41
CA HIS A 46 -3.58 11.43 7.75
C HIS A 46 -4.50 10.65 8.72
N VAL A 47 -4.58 11.03 10.00
CA VAL A 47 -5.46 10.33 10.97
C VAL A 47 -6.92 10.34 10.51
N ASP A 48 -7.42 11.51 10.12
CA ASP A 48 -8.82 11.67 9.70
C ASP A 48 -9.10 10.95 8.36
N GLU A 49 -8.10 10.83 7.49
CA GLU A 49 -8.21 10.17 6.19
C GLU A 49 -8.17 8.64 6.26
N VAL A 50 -7.62 8.09 7.33
CA VAL A 50 -7.58 6.65 7.61
C VAL A 50 -8.85 6.22 8.35
N ILE A 51 -9.35 7.05 9.27
CA ILE A 51 -10.60 6.76 10.02
C ILE A 51 -11.84 6.80 9.11
N SER A 52 -11.83 7.63 8.06
CA SER A 52 -12.97 7.77 7.15
C SER A 52 -13.14 6.64 6.12
N VAL A 53 -12.16 5.74 5.99
CA VAL A 53 -12.20 4.58 5.07
C VAL A 53 -12.24 3.23 5.82
N LEU A 54 -12.43 3.27 7.14
CA LEU A 54 -12.77 2.13 8.00
C LEU A 54 -14.30 2.02 8.15
#